data_AF-A0A7X9FR54-F1
#
_entry.id   AF-A0A7X9FR54-F1
#
_cell.length_a   1.000
_cell.length_b   1.000
_cell.length_c   1.000
_cell.angle_alpha   90.00
_cell.angle_beta   90.00
_cell.angle_gamma   90.00
#
_symmetry.space_group_name_H-M   'P 1'
#
loop_
_entity.id
_entity.type
_entity.pdbx_description
1 polymer ?
#
loop_
_entity_poly.entity_id
_entity_poly.type
_entity_poly.pdbx_seq_one_letter_code
_entity_poly.pdbx_strand_id
1 'polypeptide(L)'
;MTLSRCLLNFAEGLAPKFYRLHEPHIEATAQGKMHKRFEYGVKVLVVVTRKLGFVLGCKAIHENPCGGHTLEATPKDIEKRVDARLWASVGADLGYRGHGIEELRHRVFHPRLKRHSSLQRLLIRVRSRIEANISLIKRYFRMRNNYLKGILGDCMNALFSDAISDLAILLCASG
;
A
#
# COMPACT_ATOMS: atom_id res chain seq x y z
N MET A 1 17.21 16.92 -15.24
CA MET A 1 16.37 18.05 -14.78
C MET A 1 17.10 18.70 -13.61
N THR A 2 17.69 19.89 -13.81
CA THR A 2 18.64 20.50 -12.87
C THR A 2 17.90 21.14 -11.69
N LEU A 3 18.37 20.90 -10.45
CA LEU A 3 17.77 21.38 -9.18
C LEU A 3 17.40 22.88 -9.19
N SER A 4 18.18 23.71 -9.87
CA SER A 4 17.94 25.15 -10.03
C SER A 4 16.61 25.47 -10.71
N ARG A 5 16.20 24.67 -11.70
CA ARG A 5 14.96 24.89 -12.45
C ARG A 5 13.71 24.48 -11.67
N CYS A 6 13.82 23.49 -10.79
CA CYS A 6 12.72 23.10 -9.89
C CYS A 6 12.47 24.14 -8.79
N LEU A 7 13.53 24.76 -8.26
CA LEU A 7 13.42 25.83 -7.25
C LEU A 7 12.79 27.10 -7.83
N LEU A 8 13.14 27.48 -9.07
CA LEU A 8 12.54 28.62 -9.76
C LEU A 8 11.03 28.41 -10.00
N ASN A 9 10.62 27.24 -10.49
CA ASN A 9 9.20 26.95 -10.71
C ASN A 9 8.39 26.88 -9.39
N PHE A 10 9.02 26.55 -8.26
CA PHE A 10 8.38 26.57 -6.94
C PHE A 10 8.10 28.00 -6.46
N ALA A 11 9.03 28.92 -6.69
CA ALA A 11 8.86 30.34 -6.35
C ALA A 11 7.74 31.01 -7.16
N GLU A 12 7.50 30.55 -8.39
CA GLU A 12 6.46 31.07 -9.29
C GLU A 12 5.08 30.42 -9.07
N GLY A 13 4.93 29.49 -8.12
CA GLY A 13 3.64 28.84 -7.80
C GLY A 13 3.12 27.87 -8.88
N LEU A 14 3.92 27.60 -9.91
CA LEU A 14 3.59 26.75 -11.07
C LEU A 14 4.08 25.30 -10.90
N ALA A 15 4.82 24.97 -9.82
CA ALA A 15 5.42 23.66 -9.62
C ALA A 15 4.66 22.72 -8.67
N PRO A 16 4.78 21.40 -8.88
CA PRO A 16 4.38 20.42 -7.87
C PRO A 16 5.14 20.64 -6.54
N LYS A 17 4.47 20.39 -5.42
CA LYS A 17 5.06 20.53 -4.08
C LYS A 17 6.13 19.47 -3.88
N PHE A 18 7.40 19.88 -3.85
CA PHE A 18 8.52 18.99 -3.53
C PHE A 18 8.69 18.86 -2.02
N TYR A 19 8.56 17.63 -1.50
CA TYR A 19 8.74 17.35 -0.07
C TYR A 19 10.18 16.94 0.29
N ARG A 20 10.95 16.45 -0.69
CA ARG A 20 12.39 16.16 -0.55
C ARG A 20 13.15 16.59 -1.80
N LEU A 21 14.19 17.41 -1.61
CA LEU A 21 15.04 17.89 -2.70
C LEU A 21 15.77 16.76 -3.44
N HIS A 22 16.22 15.73 -2.71
CA HIS A 22 16.98 14.61 -3.28
C HIS A 22 16.10 13.50 -3.86
N GLU A 23 14.79 13.48 -3.56
CA GLU A 23 13.83 12.52 -4.12
C GLU A 23 12.52 13.26 -4.46
N PRO A 24 12.43 13.89 -5.65
CA PRO A 24 11.31 14.78 -5.99
C PRO A 24 9.96 14.06 -6.17
N HIS A 25 9.97 12.73 -6.33
CA HIS A 25 8.77 11.90 -6.48
C HIS A 25 8.14 11.49 -5.13
N ILE A 26 8.78 11.83 -3.99
CA ILE A 26 8.25 11.49 -2.67
C ILE A 26 7.03 12.33 -2.34
N GLU A 27 5.98 11.67 -1.87
CA GLU A 27 4.71 12.28 -1.54
C GLU A 27 4.55 12.51 -0.03
N ALA A 28 3.72 13.49 0.33
CA ALA A 28 3.25 13.66 1.69
C ALA A 28 1.82 13.14 1.82
N THR A 29 1.60 12.21 2.74
CA THR A 29 0.27 11.76 3.15
C THR A 29 -0.07 12.34 4.51
N ALA A 30 -1.15 13.10 4.59
CA ALA A 30 -1.66 13.61 5.85
C ALA A 30 -2.05 12.44 6.78
N GLN A 31 -1.55 12.46 8.01
CA GLN A 31 -1.96 11.54 9.07
C GLN A 31 -2.87 12.26 10.05
N GLY A 32 -3.90 11.56 10.53
CA GLY A 32 -4.79 12.04 11.61
C GLY A 32 -4.14 12.03 12.99
N LYS A 33 -2.81 12.08 13.09
CA LYS A 33 -2.07 12.04 14.37
C LYS A 33 -1.60 13.44 14.75
N MET A 34 -1.90 13.86 15.98
CA MET A 34 -1.60 15.21 16.48
C MET A 34 -0.11 15.56 16.44
N HIS A 35 0.77 14.63 16.81
CA HIS A 35 2.22 14.83 16.92
C HIS A 35 3.00 14.55 15.62
N LYS A 36 2.33 14.03 14.58
CA LYS A 36 2.92 13.76 13.26
C LYS A 36 1.88 13.96 12.18
N ARG A 37 1.77 15.20 11.68
CA ARG A 37 0.73 15.62 10.73
C ARG A 37 0.88 14.99 9.34
N PHE A 38 2.11 14.64 8.95
CA PHE A 38 2.42 14.07 7.64
C PHE A 38 3.38 12.88 7.75
N GLU A 39 3.14 11.86 6.94
CA GLU A 39 4.14 10.87 6.56
C GLU A 39 4.63 11.17 5.15
N TYR A 40 5.95 11.13 4.98
CA TYR A 40 6.61 11.33 3.69
C TYR A 40 7.11 9.99 3.18
N GLY A 41 6.72 9.63 1.97
CA GLY A 41 7.15 8.37 1.36
C GLY A 41 6.29 8.01 0.15
N VAL A 42 6.48 6.77 -0.29
CA VAL A 42 5.71 6.17 -1.39
C VAL A 42 4.69 5.21 -0.79
N LYS A 43 3.47 5.25 -1.31
CA LYS A 43 2.42 4.32 -0.88
C LYS A 43 2.71 2.94 -1.46
N VAL A 44 2.50 1.90 -0.67
CA VAL A 44 2.65 0.53 -1.14
C VAL A 44 1.31 -0.17 -1.00
N LEU A 45 0.77 -0.69 -2.10
CA LEU A 45 -0.33 -1.65 -2.05
C LEU A 45 0.24 -3.01 -1.65
N VAL A 46 -0.41 -3.68 -0.71
CA VAL A 46 -0.05 -5.03 -0.27
C VAL A 46 -1.29 -5.91 -0.34
N VAL A 47 -1.17 -7.07 -0.98
CA VAL A 47 -2.23 -8.09 -1.03
C VAL A 47 -1.81 -9.27 -0.18
N VAL A 48 -2.65 -9.60 0.80
CA VAL A 48 -2.34 -10.60 1.83
C VAL A 48 -3.38 -11.71 1.81
N THR A 49 -2.92 -12.96 1.93
CA THR A 49 -3.80 -14.12 2.07
C THR A 49 -4.57 -14.07 3.38
N ARG A 50 -5.87 -14.35 3.31
CA ARG A 50 -6.77 -14.31 4.46
C ARG A 50 -6.39 -15.29 5.58
N LYS A 51 -6.02 -16.52 5.21
CA LYS A 51 -5.87 -17.65 6.15
C LYS A 51 -4.49 -17.71 6.81
N LEU A 52 -3.45 -17.47 6.03
CA LEU A 52 -2.06 -17.70 6.44
C LEU A 52 -1.29 -16.39 6.63
N GLY A 53 -1.75 -15.29 6.03
CA GLY A 53 -1.10 -13.99 6.18
C GLY A 53 0.10 -13.79 5.25
N PHE A 54 0.34 -14.70 4.30
CA PHE A 54 1.34 -14.52 3.25
C PHE A 54 1.01 -13.33 2.34
N VAL A 55 2.04 -12.60 1.93
CA VAL A 55 1.94 -11.50 0.98
C VAL A 55 1.97 -12.06 -0.44
N LEU A 56 0.82 -12.06 -1.13
CA LEU A 56 0.74 -12.52 -2.52
C LEU A 56 1.43 -11.58 -3.50
N GLY A 57 1.50 -10.29 -3.15
CA GLY A 57 2.17 -9.31 -3.97
C GLY A 57 2.02 -7.90 -3.43
N CYS A 58 2.92 -7.04 -3.89
CA CYS A 58 2.95 -5.64 -3.55
C CYS A 58 3.33 -4.77 -4.73
N LYS A 59 2.94 -3.50 -4.64
CA LYS A 59 3.27 -2.51 -5.66
C LYS A 59 3.50 -1.16 -5.00
N ALA A 60 4.66 -0.55 -5.28
CA ALA A 60 4.89 0.84 -4.99
C ALA A 60 4.03 1.71 -5.91
N ILE A 61 3.39 2.72 -5.35
CA ILE A 61 2.44 3.61 -6.01
C ILE A 61 2.99 5.02 -5.91
N HIS A 62 3.35 5.57 -7.06
CA HIS A 62 3.85 6.93 -7.23
C HIS A 62 2.77 7.83 -7.84
N GLU A 63 2.98 9.14 -7.77
CA GLU A 63 2.14 10.22 -8.29
C GLU A 63 0.83 10.47 -7.52
N ASN A 64 0.72 9.94 -6.31
CA ASN A 64 -0.44 10.04 -5.42
C ASN A 64 -1.79 9.86 -6.14
N PRO A 65 -1.99 8.84 -7.01
CA PRO A 65 -3.30 8.54 -7.52
C PRO A 65 -4.22 8.34 -6.32
N CYS A 66 -5.36 9.04 -6.29
CA CYS A 66 -6.44 8.74 -5.35
C CYS A 66 -6.63 7.22 -5.38
N GLY A 67 -6.50 6.55 -4.22
CA GLY A 67 -6.15 5.12 -4.10
C GLY A 67 -7.03 4.11 -4.86
N GLY A 68 -8.11 4.58 -5.47
CA GLY A 68 -8.93 3.88 -6.43
C GLY A 68 -8.35 3.59 -7.79
N HIS A 69 -7.66 4.55 -8.40
CA HIS A 69 -7.11 4.37 -9.74
C HIS A 69 -6.03 3.28 -9.76
N THR A 70 -5.33 3.10 -8.64
CA THR A 70 -4.33 2.05 -8.50
C THR A 70 -4.95 0.67 -8.25
N LEU A 71 -6.20 0.62 -7.81
CA LEU A 71 -6.82 -0.64 -7.41
C LEU A 71 -7.24 -1.50 -8.59
N GLU A 72 -7.42 -0.96 -9.79
CA GLU A 72 -7.81 -1.79 -10.94
C GLU A 72 -6.61 -2.50 -11.58
N ALA A 73 -5.50 -1.78 -11.75
CA ALA A 73 -4.30 -2.32 -12.40
C ALA A 73 -3.55 -3.31 -11.50
N THR A 74 -3.49 -3.05 -10.19
CA THR A 74 -2.57 -3.79 -9.32
C THR A 74 -3.02 -5.23 -9.02
N PRO A 75 -4.29 -5.52 -8.69
CA PRO A 75 -4.71 -6.89 -8.49
C PRO A 75 -4.65 -7.68 -9.79
N LYS A 76 -4.90 -7.10 -10.97
CA LYS A 76 -4.69 -7.77 -12.27
C LYS A 76 -3.22 -8.19 -12.46
N ASP A 77 -2.27 -7.33 -12.09
CA ASP A 77 -0.84 -7.68 -12.14
C ASP A 77 -0.49 -8.81 -11.17
N ILE A 78 -1.07 -8.80 -9.97
CA ILE A 78 -0.84 -9.84 -8.96
C ILE A 78 -1.54 -11.15 -9.36
N GLU A 79 -2.73 -11.11 -9.93
CA GLU A 79 -3.45 -12.28 -10.47
C GLU A 79 -2.61 -12.98 -11.55
N LYS A 80 -2.01 -12.22 -12.46
CA LYS A 80 -1.09 -12.77 -13.47
C LYS A 80 0.13 -13.43 -12.84
N ARG A 81 0.66 -12.87 -11.75
CA ARG A 81 1.85 -13.38 -11.07
C ARG A 81 1.58 -14.66 -10.26
N VAL A 82 0.39 -14.75 -9.67
CA VAL A 82 -0.02 -15.87 -8.80
C VAL A 82 -0.77 -16.95 -9.61
N ASP A 83 -1.07 -16.69 -10.88
CA ASP A 83 -1.90 -17.51 -11.76
C ASP A 83 -3.21 -17.96 -11.08
N ALA A 84 -3.85 -17.00 -10.41
CA ALA A 84 -5.05 -17.24 -9.63
C ALA A 84 -6.00 -16.05 -9.70
N ARG A 85 -7.31 -16.33 -9.78
CA ARG A 85 -8.35 -15.29 -9.78
C ARG A 85 -8.60 -14.78 -8.36
N LEU A 86 -8.10 -13.60 -8.05
CA LEU A 86 -8.18 -12.92 -6.76
C LEU A 86 -9.50 -12.17 -6.58
N TRP A 87 -10.06 -11.54 -7.62
CA TRP A 87 -11.25 -10.67 -7.51
C TRP A 87 -12.47 -11.34 -6.87
N ALA A 88 -12.64 -12.66 -7.08
CA ALA A 88 -13.72 -13.44 -6.50
C ALA A 88 -13.63 -13.60 -4.97
N SER A 89 -12.51 -13.21 -4.35
CA SER A 89 -12.21 -13.43 -2.92
C SER A 89 -11.59 -12.23 -2.18
N VAL A 90 -11.20 -11.17 -2.89
CA VAL A 90 -10.55 -9.99 -2.31
C VAL A 90 -11.55 -9.12 -1.55
N GLY A 91 -11.11 -8.59 -0.41
CA GLY A 91 -11.76 -7.49 0.30
C GLY A 91 -10.79 -6.33 0.49
N ALA A 92 -11.31 -5.12 0.59
CA ALA A 92 -10.52 -3.90 0.59
C ALA A 92 -10.87 -2.96 1.76
N ASP A 93 -9.93 -2.08 2.10
CA ASP A 93 -10.09 -1.00 3.06
C ASP A 93 -11.07 0.09 2.61
N LEU A 94 -11.59 0.85 3.57
CA LEU A 94 -12.55 1.94 3.30
C LEU A 94 -11.98 3.00 2.34
N GLY A 95 -10.67 3.22 2.34
CA GLY A 95 -9.98 4.13 1.40
C GLY A 95 -10.12 3.74 -0.07
N TYR A 96 -10.56 2.51 -0.34
CA TYR A 96 -10.80 1.99 -1.68
C TYR A 96 -12.28 2.04 -2.10
N ARG A 97 -13.12 2.78 -1.38
CA ARG A 97 -14.52 3.00 -1.73
C ARG A 97 -14.67 3.97 -2.92
N GLY A 98 -15.57 3.64 -3.86
CA GLY A 98 -16.05 4.58 -4.88
C GLY A 98 -15.32 4.52 -6.22
N HIS A 99 -14.50 3.50 -6.44
CA HIS A 99 -13.50 3.50 -7.52
C HIS A 99 -13.85 2.58 -8.70
N GLY A 100 -15.14 2.47 -9.04
CA GLY A 100 -15.59 1.82 -10.29
C GLY A 100 -15.50 0.30 -10.36
N ILE A 101 -14.89 -0.38 -9.37
CA ILE A 101 -14.79 -1.85 -9.37
C ILE A 101 -16.07 -2.43 -8.75
N GLU A 102 -17.00 -2.86 -9.60
CA GLU A 102 -18.28 -3.44 -9.17
C GLU A 102 -18.09 -4.67 -8.27
N GLU A 103 -17.07 -5.49 -8.56
CA GLU A 103 -16.76 -6.72 -7.83
C GLU A 103 -16.38 -6.47 -6.36
N LEU A 104 -15.88 -5.27 -6.04
CA LEU A 104 -15.51 -4.87 -4.68
C LEU A 104 -16.58 -4.07 -3.96
N ARG A 105 -17.65 -3.65 -4.64
CA ARG A 105 -18.69 -2.76 -4.07
C ARG A 105 -19.27 -3.28 -2.75
N HIS A 106 -19.39 -4.60 -2.61
CA HIS A 106 -19.89 -5.27 -1.39
C HIS A 106 -18.81 -5.86 -0.49
N ARG A 107 -17.54 -5.73 -0.88
CA ARG A 107 -16.36 -6.33 -0.23
C ARG A 107 -15.38 -5.28 0.32
N VAL A 108 -15.85 -4.04 0.44
CA VAL A 108 -15.16 -2.98 1.16
C VAL A 108 -15.55 -3.02 2.63
N PHE A 109 -14.57 -2.95 3.51
CA PHE A 109 -14.80 -2.80 4.94
C PHE A 109 -15.46 -1.46 5.26
N HIS A 110 -16.48 -1.50 6.12
CA HIS A 110 -17.20 -0.30 6.54
C HIS A 110 -17.34 -0.25 8.07
N PRO A 111 -16.46 0.47 8.79
CA PRO A 111 -16.42 0.49 10.26
C PRO A 111 -17.68 1.10 10.90
N ARG A 112 -18.39 1.96 10.15
CA ARG A 112 -19.52 2.76 10.66
C ARG A 112 -20.90 2.11 10.48
N LEU A 113 -20.97 0.88 9.97
CA LEU A 113 -22.26 0.20 9.80
C LEU A 113 -22.75 -0.32 11.15
N LYS A 114 -24.01 -0.03 11.50
CA LYS A 114 -24.64 -0.55 12.73
C LYS A 114 -24.85 -2.07 12.72
N ARG A 115 -24.91 -2.68 11.53
CA ARG A 115 -25.02 -4.14 11.33
C ARG A 115 -24.07 -4.57 10.23
N HIS A 116 -23.35 -5.66 10.47
CA HIS A 116 -22.39 -6.23 9.52
C HIS A 116 -22.86 -7.57 8.96
N SER A 117 -22.77 -7.75 7.65
CA SER A 117 -22.96 -9.07 7.03
C SER A 117 -21.90 -10.07 7.52
N SER A 118 -22.15 -11.37 7.34
CA SER A 118 -21.17 -12.42 7.71
C SER A 118 -19.82 -12.21 7.02
N LEU A 119 -19.84 -11.77 5.75
CA LEU A 119 -18.64 -11.40 5.00
C LEU A 119 -17.92 -10.20 5.64
N GLN A 120 -18.65 -9.13 5.98
CA GLN A 120 -18.06 -7.93 6.60
C GLN A 120 -17.44 -8.25 7.97
N ARG A 121 -18.10 -9.09 8.79
CA ARG A 121 -17.55 -9.58 10.06
C ARG A 121 -16.27 -10.39 9.86
N LEU A 122 -16.21 -11.20 8.80
CA LEU A 122 -14.99 -11.91 8.44
C LEU A 122 -13.88 -10.95 8.02
N LEU A 123 -14.19 -9.98 7.16
CA LEU A 123 -13.22 -8.96 6.74
C LEU A 123 -12.67 -8.19 7.94
N ILE A 124 -13.51 -7.81 8.91
CA ILE A 124 -13.08 -7.17 10.16
C ILE A 124 -12.02 -8.00 10.89
N ARG A 125 -12.29 -9.29 11.12
CA ARG A 125 -11.32 -10.17 11.82
C ARG A 125 -10.01 -10.29 11.06
N VAL A 126 -10.08 -10.36 9.74
CA VAL A 126 -8.90 -10.51 8.88
C VAL A 126 -8.07 -9.23 8.85
N ARG A 127 -8.69 -8.04 8.90
CA ARG A 127 -7.99 -6.75 8.93
C ARG A 127 -7.00 -6.66 10.08
N SER A 128 -7.39 -7.06 11.29
CA SER A 128 -6.48 -7.01 12.44
C SER A 128 -5.20 -7.82 12.20
N ARG A 129 -5.31 -8.96 11.50
CA ARG A 129 -4.15 -9.76 11.09
C ARG A 129 -3.34 -9.07 9.99
N ILE A 130 -4.00 -8.48 8.99
CA ILE A 130 -3.32 -7.73 7.93
C ILE A 130 -2.55 -6.54 8.51
N GLU A 131 -3.15 -5.79 9.42
CA GLU A 131 -2.50 -4.66 10.11
C GLU A 131 -1.30 -5.11 10.94
N ALA A 132 -1.41 -6.27 11.62
CA ALA A 132 -0.28 -6.89 12.31
C ALA A 132 0.85 -7.27 11.34
N ASN A 133 0.53 -7.87 10.19
CA ASN A 133 1.53 -8.22 9.17
C ASN A 133 2.20 -6.98 8.59
N ILE A 134 1.43 -5.94 8.23
CA ILE A 134 1.99 -4.67 7.76
C ILE A 134 2.89 -4.04 8.84
N SER A 135 2.50 -4.11 10.11
CA SER A 135 3.31 -3.64 11.23
C SER A 135 4.63 -4.41 11.33
N LEU A 136 4.60 -5.74 11.20
CA LEU A 136 5.78 -6.61 11.19
C LEU A 136 6.71 -6.24 10.04
N ILE A 137 6.19 -6.11 8.83
CA ILE A 137 6.91 -5.73 7.62
C ILE A 137 7.59 -4.37 7.77
N LYS A 138 6.86 -3.37 8.28
CA LYS A 138 7.41 -2.05 8.57
C LYS A 138 8.51 -2.10 9.64
N ARG A 139 8.36 -2.92 10.68
CA ARG A 139 9.27 -2.94 11.83
C ARG A 139 10.55 -3.73 11.56
N TYR A 140 10.45 -4.89 10.91
CA TYR A 140 11.55 -5.85 10.80
C TYR A 140 12.10 -6.00 9.39
N PHE A 141 11.27 -5.75 8.36
CA PHE A 141 11.64 -6.02 6.97
C PHE A 141 11.85 -4.74 6.15
N ARG A 142 12.34 -3.66 6.77
CA ARG A 142 12.79 -2.42 6.09
C ARG A 142 11.73 -1.66 5.27
N MET A 143 10.46 -2.04 5.29
CA MET A 143 9.43 -1.27 4.56
C MET A 143 9.16 0.12 5.15
N ARG A 144 9.53 0.38 6.41
CA ARG A 144 9.35 1.70 7.03
C ARG A 144 10.27 2.77 6.45
N ASN A 145 11.48 2.42 6.05
CA ASN A 145 12.47 3.35 5.53
C ASN A 145 13.13 2.73 4.29
N ASN A 146 12.96 3.36 3.14
CA ASN A 146 13.67 2.97 1.94
C ASN A 146 15.06 3.64 1.89
N TYR A 147 16.10 2.84 1.65
CA TYR A 147 17.48 3.30 1.48
C TYR A 147 17.94 3.26 0.03
N LEU A 148 17.13 2.69 -0.87
CA LEU A 148 17.37 2.65 -2.30
C LEU A 148 16.93 3.98 -2.94
N LYS A 149 17.54 4.31 -4.08
CA LYS A 149 17.36 5.59 -4.76
C LYS A 149 16.32 5.52 -5.87
N GLY A 150 15.53 6.58 -6.00
CA GLY A 150 14.55 6.73 -7.08
C GLY A 150 13.37 5.76 -7.02
N ILE A 151 12.50 5.91 -8.02
CA ILE A 151 11.28 5.10 -8.23
C ILE A 151 11.60 3.61 -8.28
N LEU A 152 12.66 3.22 -8.98
CA LEU A 152 13.10 1.83 -9.06
C LEU A 152 13.48 1.29 -7.67
N GLY A 153 14.17 2.11 -6.87
CA GLY A 153 14.52 1.77 -5.50
C GLY A 153 13.30 1.53 -4.62
N ASP A 154 12.24 2.34 -4.75
CA ASP A 154 10.98 2.11 -4.02
C ASP A 154 10.32 0.78 -4.39
N CYS A 155 10.25 0.49 -5.68
CA CYS A 155 9.70 -0.77 -6.19
C CYS A 155 10.50 -1.97 -5.66
N MET A 156 11.83 -1.91 -5.73
CA MET A 156 12.72 -2.98 -5.24
C MET A 156 12.61 -3.17 -3.73
N ASN A 157 12.59 -2.07 -2.96
CA ASN A 157 12.46 -2.15 -1.51
C ASN A 157 11.14 -2.79 -1.10
N ALA A 158 10.02 -2.42 -1.74
CA ALA A 158 8.72 -3.05 -1.49
C ALA A 158 8.78 -4.56 -1.76
N LEU A 159 9.26 -4.97 -2.93
CA LEU A 159 9.35 -6.38 -3.33
C LEU A 159 10.22 -7.21 -2.38
N PHE A 160 11.41 -6.72 -2.01
CA PHE A 160 12.32 -7.47 -1.14
C PHE A 160 11.83 -7.53 0.30
N SER A 161 11.28 -6.43 0.81
CA SER A 161 10.71 -6.40 2.16
C SER A 161 9.63 -7.46 2.32
N ASP A 162 8.77 -7.60 1.31
CA ASP A 162 7.66 -8.56 1.35
C ASP A 162 8.14 -10.00 1.17
N ALA A 163 9.05 -10.25 0.22
CA ALA A 163 9.62 -11.59 0.02
C ALA A 163 10.33 -12.12 1.28
N ILE A 164 11.09 -11.27 1.97
CA ILE A 164 11.76 -11.64 3.23
C ILE A 164 10.73 -11.89 4.34
N SER A 165 9.64 -11.12 4.37
CA SER A 165 8.59 -11.32 5.37
C SER A 165 7.89 -12.68 5.23
N ASP A 166 7.61 -13.11 4.01
CA ASP A 166 7.00 -14.41 3.74
C ASP A 166 7.97 -15.56 4.04
N LEU A 167 9.25 -15.39 3.70
CA LEU A 167 10.28 -16.35 4.06
C LEU A 167 10.37 -16.53 5.58
N ALA A 168 10.28 -15.44 6.36
CA ALA A 168 10.26 -15.53 7.81
C ALA A 168 9.02 -16.27 8.34
N ILE A 169 7.85 -16.06 7.74
CA ILE A 169 6.63 -16.81 8.09
C ILE A 169 6.82 -18.31 7.81
N LEU A 170 7.41 -18.67 6.67
CA LEU A 170 7.69 -20.07 6.32
C LEU A 170 8.65 -20.73 7.30
N LEU A 171 9.76 -20.05 7.62
CA LEU A 171 10.77 -20.57 8.55
C LEU A 171 10.21 -20.79 9.96
N CYS A 172 9.34 -19.89 10.43
CA CYS A 172 8.65 -20.04 11.72
C CYS A 172 7.60 -21.15 11.71
N ALA A 173 7.06 -21.54 10.55
CA ALA A 173 6.06 -22.60 10.44
C ALA A 173 6.68 -24.00 10.32
N SER A 174 7.98 -24.09 10.00
CA SER A 174 8.72 -25.34 9.83
C SER A 174 9.45 -25.85 11.09
N GLY A 175 9.35 -25.14 12.22
CA GLY A 175 9.91 -25.54 13.52
C GLY A 175 8.82 -25.83 14.53
#